data_AF-T1ALW4-F1
#
_entry.id   AF-T1ALW4-F1
#
_cell.length_a   1.000
_cell.length_b   1.000
_cell.length_c   1.000
_cell.angle_alpha   90.00
_cell.angle_beta   90.00
_cell.angle_gamma   90.00
#
_symmetry.space_group_name_H-M   'P 1'
#
loop_
_entity.id
_entity.type
_entity.pdbx_description
1 polymer ?
#
loop_
_entity_poly.entity_id
_entity_poly.type
_entity_poly.pdbx_seq_one_letter_code
_entity_poly.pdbx_strand_id
1 'polypeptide(L)'
;FWTLDEFYPRIEGSPPPEMRLSTPLVGDALRAQLGDSETRRIRYRRHPDALDLAALLDFLTVLPGPRIAVFNTVQTVAVIAWTLAEKSGREKVEHLSTALTPLDREITLARVKARLADEHDQDWTLVATSLVEAGVDLSFHSGVREAASLSSLLQLGGRVNRHNEYEEADVWSVT
;
A
#
# COMPACT_ATOMS: atom_id res chain seq x y z
N PHE A 1 -22.68 -17.13 -13.94
CA PHE A 1 -22.71 -17.65 -12.55
C PHE A 1 -22.26 -19.10 -12.60
N TRP A 2 -21.39 -19.54 -11.69
CA TRP A 2 -20.82 -20.88 -11.70
C TRP A 2 -21.92 -21.92 -11.44
N THR A 3 -21.98 -22.95 -12.29
CA THR A 3 -22.89 -24.10 -12.17
C THR A 3 -22.03 -25.36 -12.14
N LEU A 4 -21.53 -25.70 -10.96
CA LEU A 4 -20.80 -26.95 -10.72
C LEU A 4 -21.69 -27.87 -9.88
N ASP A 5 -21.78 -29.14 -10.27
CA ASP A 5 -22.63 -30.16 -9.64
C ASP A 5 -22.24 -30.48 -8.17
N GLU A 6 -21.08 -29.99 -7.73
CA GLU A 6 -20.58 -30.07 -6.36
C GLU A 6 -21.32 -29.13 -5.39
N PHE A 7 -21.97 -28.09 -5.92
CA PHE A 7 -22.76 -27.15 -5.12
C PHE A 7 -24.19 -27.66 -4.95
N TYR A 8 -24.36 -28.63 -4.07
CA TYR A 8 -25.63 -29.19 -3.58
C TYR A 8 -26.58 -29.74 -4.66
N PRO A 9 -26.81 -31.07 -4.74
CA PRO A 9 -28.01 -31.55 -5.40
C PRO A 9 -29.23 -31.05 -4.60
N ARG A 10 -30.01 -30.13 -5.20
CA ARG A 10 -31.31 -29.73 -4.66
C ARG A 10 -32.22 -30.95 -4.70
N ILE A 11 -32.29 -31.70 -3.61
CA ILE A 11 -33.37 -32.66 -3.40
C ILE A 11 -34.65 -31.82 -3.24
N GLU A 12 -35.56 -31.89 -4.20
CA GLU A 12 -36.88 -31.25 -4.14
C GLU A 12 -37.53 -31.57 -2.78
N GLY A 13 -37.83 -30.52 -2.01
CA GLY A 13 -38.49 -30.63 -0.70
C GLY A 13 -37.59 -30.54 0.54
N SER A 14 -36.27 -30.41 0.39
CA SER A 14 -35.40 -30.16 1.54
C SER A 14 -35.48 -28.68 1.98
N PRO A 15 -35.65 -28.37 3.27
CA PRO A 15 -35.56 -26.98 3.74
C PRO A 15 -34.15 -26.44 3.46
N PRO A 16 -34.01 -25.13 3.16
CA PRO A 16 -32.70 -24.53 2.98
C PRO A 16 -31.85 -24.80 4.24
N PRO A 17 -30.56 -25.15 4.10
CA PRO A 17 -29.71 -25.30 5.27
C PRO A 17 -29.76 -23.99 6.07
N GLU A 18 -29.99 -24.07 7.38
CA GLU A 18 -29.81 -22.93 8.27
C GLU A 18 -28.33 -22.54 8.25
N MET A 19 -27.94 -21.71 7.27
CA MET A 19 -26.58 -21.21 7.15
C MET A 19 -26.38 -20.10 8.19
N ARG A 20 -26.29 -20.50 9.46
CA ARG A 20 -25.73 -19.64 10.48
C ARG A 20 -24.24 -19.65 10.27
N LEU A 21 -23.67 -18.49 9.95
CA LEU A 21 -22.22 -18.27 10.02
C LEU A 21 -21.82 -18.59 11.47
N SER A 22 -21.27 -19.79 11.68
CA SER A 22 -20.94 -20.30 12.99
C SER A 22 -19.70 -19.60 13.50
N THR A 23 -19.91 -18.89 14.61
CA THR A 23 -18.89 -18.37 15.52
C THR A 23 -18.02 -17.26 14.92
N PRO A 24 -17.81 -16.14 15.64
CA PRO A 24 -16.75 -15.23 15.24
C PRO A 24 -15.43 -16.03 15.20
N LEU A 25 -14.67 -15.93 14.08
CA LEU A 25 -13.36 -16.58 13.88
C LEU A 25 -12.39 -16.33 15.05
N VAL A 26 -12.66 -15.28 15.81
CA VAL A 26 -11.85 -14.76 16.90
C VAL A 26 -12.80 -14.32 18.02
N GLY A 27 -12.53 -14.71 19.26
CA GLY A 27 -13.32 -14.27 20.42
C GLY A 27 -13.29 -12.75 20.61
N ASP A 28 -14.32 -12.17 21.22
CA ASP A 28 -14.50 -10.71 21.30
C ASP A 28 -13.34 -9.98 21.98
N ALA A 29 -12.66 -10.61 22.94
CA ALA A 29 -11.47 -10.05 23.59
C ALA A 29 -10.28 -9.91 22.62
N LEU A 30 -10.01 -10.95 21.82
CA LEU A 30 -8.94 -10.90 20.82
C LEU A 30 -9.32 -10.00 19.64
N ARG A 31 -10.62 -9.90 19.30
CA ARG A 31 -11.12 -8.90 18.34
C ARG A 31 -10.91 -7.47 18.83
N ALA A 32 -11.17 -7.18 20.10
CA ALA A 32 -10.92 -5.85 20.68
C ALA A 32 -9.43 -5.51 20.70
N GLN A 33 -8.57 -6.46 21.08
CA GLN A 33 -7.11 -6.28 21.04
C GLN A 33 -6.58 -6.06 19.61
N LEU A 34 -7.05 -6.86 18.65
CA LEU A 34 -6.69 -6.69 17.24
C LEU A 34 -7.20 -5.34 16.69
N GLY A 35 -8.43 -4.94 17.03
CA GLY A 35 -9.00 -3.66 16.63
C GLY A 35 -8.20 -2.46 17.15
N ASP A 36 -7.77 -2.49 18.42
CA ASP A 36 -6.93 -1.43 18.99
C ASP A 36 -5.56 -1.33 18.28
N SER A 37 -4.96 -2.47 17.91
CA SER A 37 -3.71 -2.52 17.16
C SER A 37 -3.86 -2.07 15.70
N GLU A 38 -5.01 -2.36 15.08
CA GLU A 38 -5.31 -1.98 13.70
C GLU A 38 -5.60 -0.47 13.59
N THR A 39 -6.20 0.12 14.62
CA THR A 39 -6.64 1.53 14.59
C THR A 39 -5.51 2.53 14.88
N ARG A 40 -4.47 2.14 15.64
CA ARG A 40 -3.41 3.08 16.09
C ARG A 40 -2.13 3.09 15.26
N ARG A 41 -1.95 2.11 14.36
CA ARG A 41 -0.67 1.90 13.69
C ARG A 41 -0.25 3.03 12.75
N ILE A 42 -1.22 3.68 12.11
CA ILE A 42 -1.00 4.72 11.11
C ILE A 42 -1.98 5.85 11.27
N ARG A 43 -1.54 7.07 10.96
CA ARG A 43 -2.40 8.26 10.93
C ARG A 43 -2.63 8.68 9.49
N TYR A 44 -3.89 8.85 9.12
CA TYR A 44 -4.25 9.39 7.81
C TYR A 44 -4.25 10.92 7.88
N ARG A 45 -3.51 11.55 6.97
CA ARG A 45 -3.39 13.00 6.88
C ARG A 45 -3.68 13.46 5.46
N ARG A 46 -4.10 14.72 5.33
CA ARG A 46 -4.25 15.39 4.05
C ARG A 46 -3.29 16.57 4.01
N HIS A 47 -2.53 16.69 2.93
CA HIS A 47 -1.74 17.88 2.70
C HIS A 47 -2.68 19.07 2.44
N PRO A 48 -2.52 20.20 3.13
CA PRO A 48 -3.47 21.32 3.06
C PRO A 48 -3.45 22.02 1.70
N ASP A 49 -2.26 22.12 1.10
CA ASP A 49 -2.04 22.86 -0.14
C ASP A 49 -1.95 21.93 -1.35
N ALA A 50 -2.35 22.45 -2.52
CA ALA A 50 -2.02 21.84 -3.79
C ALA A 50 -0.51 21.98 -4.04
N LEU A 51 0.14 20.85 -4.34
CA LEU A 51 1.59 20.80 -4.51
C LEU A 51 1.93 20.83 -5.99
N ASP A 52 2.80 21.75 -6.39
CA ASP A 52 3.50 21.59 -7.66
C ASP A 52 4.55 20.47 -7.56
N LEU A 53 5.18 20.13 -8.70
CA LEU A 53 6.18 19.06 -8.73
C LEU A 53 7.33 19.33 -7.77
N ALA A 54 7.86 20.55 -7.70
CA ALA A 54 9.01 20.87 -6.86
C ALA A 54 8.67 20.70 -5.38
N ALA A 55 7.56 21.29 -4.94
CA ALA A 55 7.06 21.19 -3.58
C ALA A 55 6.70 19.76 -3.18
N LEU A 56 6.15 18.97 -4.12
CA LEU A 56 5.89 17.55 -3.90
C LEU A 56 7.19 16.77 -3.66
N LEU A 57 8.24 17.01 -4.46
CA LEU A 57 9.52 16.33 -4.27
C LEU A 57 10.17 16.72 -2.94
N ASP A 58 10.11 18.00 -2.55
CA ASP A 58 10.58 18.45 -1.23
C ASP A 58 9.78 17.81 -0.10
N PHE A 59 8.46 17.69 -0.27
CA PHE A 59 7.62 17.00 0.70
C PHE A 59 7.97 15.52 0.84
N LEU A 60 8.23 14.81 -0.27
CA LEU A 60 8.64 13.41 -0.21
C LEU A 60 9.97 13.22 0.51
N THR A 61 10.94 14.12 0.32
CA THR A 61 12.29 13.96 0.92
C THR A 61 12.31 14.21 2.42
N VAL A 62 11.42 15.05 2.96
CA VAL A 62 11.36 15.33 4.41
C VAL A 62 10.60 14.27 5.21
N LEU A 63 9.80 13.43 4.56
CA LEU A 63 9.12 12.32 5.25
C LEU A 63 10.14 11.27 5.71
N PRO A 64 9.93 10.62 6.87
CA PRO A 64 10.80 9.53 7.28
C PRO A 64 10.66 8.36 6.31
N GLY A 65 11.79 7.74 5.97
CA GLY A 65 11.85 6.62 5.04
C GLY A 65 12.02 5.26 5.72
N PRO A 66 11.87 4.16 4.96
CA PRO A 66 11.59 4.09 3.52
C PRO A 66 10.17 4.55 3.17
N ARG A 67 10.01 5.24 2.04
CA ARG A 67 8.75 5.88 1.62
C ARG A 67 8.11 5.15 0.44
N ILE A 68 6.78 5.18 0.37
CA ILE A 68 6.02 4.82 -0.82
C ILE A 68 5.14 5.99 -1.26
N ALA A 69 5.21 6.35 -2.54
CA ALA A 69 4.43 7.42 -3.14
C ALA A 69 3.64 6.86 -4.34
N VAL A 70 2.31 6.83 -4.22
CA VAL A 70 1.42 6.23 -5.22
C VAL A 70 0.63 7.31 -5.97
N PHE A 71 0.72 7.29 -7.30
CA PHE A 71 0.03 8.24 -8.17
C PHE A 71 -0.87 7.52 -9.18
N ASN A 72 -1.87 8.24 -9.67
CA ASN A 72 -2.95 7.71 -10.49
C ASN A 72 -2.48 7.28 -11.88
N THR A 73 -1.50 7.99 -12.45
CA THR A 73 -1.05 7.76 -13.83
C THR A 73 0.41 7.34 -13.92
N VAL A 74 0.71 6.52 -14.93
CA VAL A 74 2.08 6.10 -15.25
C VAL A 74 2.97 7.29 -15.57
N GLN A 75 2.44 8.28 -16.28
CA GLN A 75 3.18 9.48 -16.68
C GLN A 75 3.62 10.28 -15.46
N THR A 76 2.70 10.52 -14.51
CA THR A 76 3.00 11.20 -13.24
C THR A 76 4.09 10.47 -12.48
N VAL A 77 3.96 9.15 -12.33
CA VAL A 77 4.96 8.31 -11.66
C VAL A 77 6.33 8.39 -12.33
N ALA A 78 6.39 8.30 -13.66
CA ALA A 78 7.63 8.33 -14.42
C ALA A 78 8.34 9.69 -14.27
N VAL A 79 7.59 10.80 -14.38
CA VAL A 79 8.13 12.15 -14.20
C VAL A 79 8.65 12.36 -12.78
N ILE A 80 7.86 12.00 -11.76
CA ILE A 80 8.26 12.15 -10.36
C ILE A 80 9.51 11.30 -10.07
N ALA A 81 9.53 10.04 -10.50
CA ALA A 81 10.67 9.16 -10.26
C ALA A 81 11.95 9.69 -10.94
N TRP A 82 11.84 10.15 -12.19
CA TRP A 82 12.96 10.74 -12.92
C TRP A 82 13.47 12.00 -12.24
N THR A 83 12.59 12.98 -11.96
CA THR A 83 12.98 14.25 -11.37
C THR A 83 13.50 14.10 -9.94
N LEU A 84 12.94 13.16 -9.16
CA LEU A 84 13.45 12.86 -7.83
C LEU A 84 14.84 12.23 -7.88
N ALA A 85 15.10 11.36 -8.86
CA ALA A 85 16.42 10.75 -9.06
C ALA A 85 17.47 11.79 -9.48
N GLU A 86 17.10 12.74 -10.35
CA GLU A 86 17.97 13.86 -10.73
C GLU A 86 18.27 14.78 -9.53
N LYS A 87 17.27 15.02 -8.67
CA LYS A 87 17.39 15.92 -7.52
C LYS A 87 18.14 15.30 -6.34
N SER A 88 17.90 14.02 -6.05
CA SER A 88 18.32 13.37 -4.80
C SER A 88 19.31 12.22 -5.00
N GLY A 89 19.54 11.79 -6.24
CA GLY A 89 20.35 10.61 -6.57
C GLY A 89 19.49 9.42 -6.99
N ARG A 90 19.97 8.63 -7.97
CA ARG A 90 19.25 7.44 -8.47
C ARG A 90 19.07 6.39 -7.39
N GLU A 91 20.01 6.27 -6.46
CA GLU A 91 19.96 5.37 -5.32
C GLU A 91 18.84 5.71 -4.34
N LYS A 92 18.30 6.94 -4.36
CA LYS A 92 17.20 7.36 -3.47
C LYS A 92 15.81 7.03 -4.00
N VAL A 93 15.70 6.46 -5.20
CA VAL A 93 14.42 6.31 -5.88
C VAL A 93 14.25 4.93 -6.47
N GLU A 94 13.06 4.35 -6.31
CA GLU A 94 12.60 3.20 -7.09
C GLU A 94 11.35 3.56 -7.88
N HIS A 95 11.17 2.94 -9.04
CA HIS A 95 10.03 3.20 -9.92
C HIS A 95 9.32 1.88 -10.23
N LEU A 96 8.03 1.80 -9.92
CA LEU A 96 7.20 0.66 -10.31
C LEU A 96 5.87 1.10 -10.92
N SER A 97 5.68 0.87 -12.22
CA SER A 97 4.42 1.18 -12.91
C SER A 97 4.00 0.07 -13.86
N THR A 98 2.78 0.17 -14.38
CA THR A 98 2.25 -0.74 -15.41
C THR A 98 3.00 -0.65 -16.74
N ALA A 99 3.81 0.39 -16.97
CA ALA A 99 4.62 0.49 -18.18
C ALA A 99 5.86 -0.42 -18.18
N LEU A 100 6.22 -1.00 -17.03
CA LEU A 100 7.33 -1.94 -16.93
C LEU A 100 6.92 -3.34 -17.41
N THR A 101 7.83 -4.04 -18.08
CA THR A 101 7.61 -5.43 -18.46
C THR A 101 7.43 -6.32 -17.21
N PRO A 102 6.78 -7.49 -17.31
CA PRO A 102 6.68 -8.41 -16.18
C PRO A 102 8.04 -8.73 -15.54
N LEU A 103 9.06 -8.96 -16.36
CA LEU A 103 10.43 -9.23 -15.91
C LEU A 103 11.02 -8.04 -15.13
N ASP A 104 10.88 -6.82 -15.67
CA ASP A 104 11.40 -5.61 -15.01
C ASP A 104 10.68 -5.32 -13.68
N ARG A 105 9.39 -5.63 -13.62
CA ARG A 105 8.60 -5.52 -12.39
C ARG A 105 9.09 -6.50 -11.33
N GLU A 106 9.34 -7.75 -11.70
CA GLU A 106 9.88 -8.76 -10.78
C GLU A 106 11.25 -8.36 -10.23
N ILE A 107 12.15 -7.91 -11.11
CA ILE A 107 13.49 -7.42 -10.71
C ILE A 107 13.37 -6.23 -9.76
N THR A 108 12.52 -5.26 -10.09
CA THR A 108 12.32 -4.07 -9.25
C THR A 108 11.71 -4.43 -7.90
N LEU A 109 10.71 -5.32 -7.86
CA LEU A 109 10.11 -5.79 -6.62
C LEU A 109 11.12 -6.55 -5.74
N ALA A 110 11.99 -7.37 -6.34
CA ALA A 110 13.06 -8.04 -5.60
C ALA A 110 14.03 -7.03 -4.97
N ARG A 111 14.42 -5.98 -5.72
CA ARG A 111 15.25 -4.89 -5.21
C ARG A 111 14.57 -4.15 -4.07
N VAL A 112 13.31 -3.74 -4.24
CA VAL A 112 12.51 -3.07 -3.19
C VAL A 112 12.45 -3.92 -1.92
N LYS A 113 12.20 -5.23 -2.03
CA LYS A 113 12.20 -6.14 -0.88
C LYS A 113 13.55 -6.21 -0.17
N ALA A 114 14.65 -6.30 -0.93
CA ALA A 114 15.98 -6.32 -0.36
C ALA A 114 16.30 -5.02 0.39
N ARG A 115 15.92 -3.87 -0.17
CA ARG A 115 16.11 -2.56 0.46
C ARG A 115 15.28 -2.38 1.73
N LEU A 116 14.03 -2.83 1.73
CA LEU A 116 13.18 -2.80 2.92
C LEU A 116 13.71 -3.70 4.05
N ALA A 117 14.48 -4.74 3.72
CA ALA A 117 15.10 -5.62 4.71
C ALA A 117 16.43 -5.07 5.27
N ASP A 118 16.97 -3.97 4.72
CA ASP A 118 18.20 -3.34 5.19
C ASP A 118 17.89 -2.14 6.10
N GLU A 119 18.15 -2.31 7.40
CA GLU A 119 17.94 -1.27 8.42
C GLU A 119 18.81 -0.03 8.20
N HIS A 120 19.88 -0.10 7.39
CA HIS A 120 20.74 1.03 7.08
C HIS A 120 20.28 1.80 5.82
N ASP A 121 19.39 1.22 5.01
CA ASP A 121 18.87 1.81 3.77
C ASP A 121 17.44 2.34 3.97
N GLN A 122 17.34 3.41 4.74
CA GLN A 122 16.05 3.99 5.12
C GLN A 122 15.67 5.20 4.26
N ASP A 123 16.65 5.92 3.73
CA ASP A 123 16.40 7.17 3.02
C ASP A 123 16.22 6.92 1.51
N TRP A 124 15.07 6.37 1.12
CA TRP A 124 14.66 6.25 -0.30
C TRP A 124 13.13 6.26 -0.46
N THR A 125 12.66 6.37 -1.70
CA THR A 125 11.24 6.44 -2.06
C THR A 125 10.92 5.50 -3.22
N LEU A 126 9.93 4.62 -3.04
CA LEU A 126 9.27 3.92 -4.12
C LEU A 126 8.16 4.79 -4.72
N VAL A 127 8.31 5.22 -5.96
CA VAL A 127 7.28 5.91 -6.72
C VAL A 127 6.55 4.89 -7.59
N ALA A 128 5.25 4.76 -7.42
CA ALA A 128 4.50 3.69 -8.06
C ALA A 128 3.09 4.08 -8.50
N THR A 129 2.52 3.28 -9.41
CA THR A 129 1.06 3.24 -9.59
C THR A 129 0.44 2.23 -8.62
N SER A 130 -0.90 2.16 -8.55
CA SER A 130 -1.67 1.31 -7.63
C SER A 130 -1.39 -0.20 -7.70
N LEU A 131 -0.50 -0.65 -8.60
CA LEU A 131 -0.19 -2.07 -8.81
C LEU A 131 0.56 -2.72 -7.64
N VAL A 132 1.19 -1.91 -6.77
CA VAL A 132 1.84 -2.39 -5.54
C VAL A 132 0.83 -2.93 -4.51
N GLU A 133 -0.45 -2.58 -4.63
CA GLU A 133 -1.44 -2.79 -3.56
C GLU A 133 -1.88 -4.25 -3.38
N ALA A 134 -1.72 -5.12 -4.39
CA ALA A 134 -2.16 -6.51 -4.35
C ALA A 134 -0.99 -7.50 -4.49
N GLY A 135 -0.88 -8.44 -3.53
CA GLY A 135 -0.06 -9.65 -3.67
C GLY A 135 1.41 -9.58 -3.23
N VAL A 136 1.94 -8.43 -2.80
CA VAL A 136 3.32 -8.32 -2.31
C VAL A 136 3.35 -7.88 -0.85
N ASP A 137 4.11 -8.57 0.00
CA ASP A 137 4.32 -8.18 1.41
C ASP A 137 5.40 -7.10 1.49
N LEU A 138 5.00 -5.85 1.74
CA LEU A 138 5.88 -4.68 1.84
C LEU A 138 5.41 -3.82 3.03
N SER A 139 6.38 -3.28 3.77
CA SER A 139 6.18 -2.39 4.93
C SER A 139 7.03 -1.14 4.75
N PHE A 140 6.42 0.01 4.57
CA PHE A 140 7.11 1.31 4.45
C PHE A 140 6.88 2.16 5.70
N HIS A 141 7.80 3.07 6.05
CA HIS A 141 7.60 4.01 7.16
C HIS A 141 6.50 5.03 6.86
N SER A 142 6.47 5.55 5.64
CA SER A 142 5.53 6.61 5.27
C SER A 142 4.94 6.38 3.88
N GLY A 143 3.65 6.72 3.75
CA GLY A 143 2.91 6.62 2.51
C GLY A 143 2.43 7.98 2.03
N VAL A 144 2.52 8.21 0.73
CA VAL A 144 1.89 9.35 0.06
C VAL A 144 1.02 8.82 -1.07
N ARG A 145 -0.17 9.38 -1.24
CA ARG A 145 -1.08 9.05 -2.32
C ARG A 145 -1.66 10.30 -2.95
N GLU A 146 -1.66 10.34 -4.28
CA GLU A 146 -2.55 11.24 -5.01
C GLU A 146 -4.01 10.97 -4.61
N ALA A 147 -4.82 12.02 -4.55
CA ALA A 147 -6.22 11.94 -4.19
C ALA A 147 -6.93 10.84 -5.02
N ALA A 148 -7.57 9.93 -4.30
CA ALA A 148 -8.22 8.74 -4.83
C ALA A 148 -9.41 8.33 -3.93
N SER A 149 -10.04 7.19 -4.21
CA SER A 149 -11.07 6.66 -3.33
C SER A 149 -10.52 6.31 -1.94
N LEU A 150 -11.40 6.34 -0.93
CA LEU A 150 -11.07 5.92 0.42
C LEU A 150 -10.50 4.49 0.46
N SER A 151 -11.05 3.58 -0.35
CA SER A 151 -10.57 2.20 -0.42
C SER A 151 -9.09 2.12 -0.83
N SER A 152 -8.67 2.92 -1.80
CA SER A 152 -7.28 2.95 -2.27
C SER A 152 -6.35 3.59 -1.24
N LEU A 153 -6.83 4.57 -0.47
CA LEU A 153 -6.08 5.13 0.66
C LEU A 153 -5.87 4.09 1.77
N LEU A 154 -6.92 3.34 2.12
CA LEU A 154 -6.84 2.25 3.11
C LEU A 154 -5.94 1.10 2.63
N GLN A 155 -5.99 0.76 1.34
CA GLN A 155 -5.10 -0.24 0.74
C GLN A 155 -3.62 0.15 0.86
N LEU A 156 -3.30 1.43 0.61
CA LEU A 156 -1.95 1.95 0.86
C LEU A 156 -1.59 1.89 2.34
N GLY A 157 -2.52 2.26 3.23
CA GLY A 157 -2.33 2.15 4.68
C GLY A 157 -1.97 0.74 5.14
N GLY A 158 -2.53 -0.30 4.51
CA GLY A 158 -2.17 -1.69 4.74
C GLY A 158 -0.71 -2.07 4.41
N ARG A 159 0.04 -1.18 3.73
CA ARG A 159 1.47 -1.32 3.37
C ARG A 159 2.39 -0.36 4.11
N VAL A 160 1.83 0.55 4.90
CA VAL A 160 2.60 1.51 5.70
C VAL A 160 2.61 1.07 7.15
N ASN A 161 3.79 0.91 7.72
CA ASN A 161 4.05 0.36 9.03
C ASN A 161 3.46 -1.06 9.18
N ARG A 162 3.52 -1.89 8.11
CA ARG A 162 2.82 -3.18 8.01
C ARG A 162 3.10 -4.11 9.18
N HIS A 163 4.33 -4.13 9.64
CA HIS A 163 4.79 -5.01 10.71
C HIS A 163 4.90 -4.29 12.07
N ASN A 164 4.33 -3.08 12.19
CA ASN A 164 4.35 -2.25 13.41
C ASN A 164 5.79 -1.96 13.90
N GLU A 165 6.67 -1.66 12.95
CA GLU A 165 8.10 -1.41 13.12
C GLU A 165 8.38 -0.01 13.68
N TYR A 166 7.46 0.92 13.44
CA TYR A 166 7.61 2.34 13.77
C TYR A 166 6.56 2.77 14.79
N GLU A 167 6.96 3.60 15.75
CA GLU A 167 6.06 4.18 16.77
C GLU A 167 5.01 5.09 16.12
N GLU A 168 5.42 5.83 15.08
CA GLU A 168 4.57 6.75 14.36
C GLU A 168 4.75 6.61 12.86
N ALA A 169 3.64 6.47 12.14
CA ALA A 169 3.65 6.37 10.69
C ALA A 169 2.44 7.08 10.10
N ASP A 170 2.69 7.86 9.04
CA ASP A 170 1.69 8.68 8.40
C ASP A 170 1.42 8.20 6.96
N VAL A 171 0.14 8.23 6.58
CA VAL A 171 -0.32 8.10 5.20
C VAL A 171 -0.93 9.43 4.78
N TRP A 172 -0.32 10.07 3.79
CA TRP A 172 -0.72 11.38 3.30
C TRP A 172 -1.51 11.27 2.00
N SER A 173 -2.61 12.01 1.91
CA SER A 173 -3.26 12.32 0.64
C SER A 173 -2.82 13.69 0.14
N VAL A 174 -2.39 13.77 -1.12
CA VAL A 174 -1.98 14.99 -1.82
C VAL A 174 -2.87 15.25 -3.05
N THR A 175 -2.99 16.50 -3.47
CA THR A 175 -3.77 16.95 -4.65
C THR A 175 -2.89 17.73 -5.60
#